data_AF-A0AA43A834-F1
#
_entry.id   AF-A0AA43A834-F1
#
_cell.length_a   1.000
_cell.length_b   1.000
_cell.length_c   1.000
_cell.angle_alpha   90.00
_cell.angle_beta   90.00
_cell.angle_gamma   90.00
#
_symmetry.space_group_name_H-M   'P 1'
#
loop_
_entity.id
_entity.type
_entity.pdbx_description
1 polymer ?
#
loop_
_entity_poly.entity_id
_entity_poly.type
_entity_poly.pdbx_seq_one_letter_code
_entity_poly.pdbx_strand_id
1 'polypeptide(L)'
;MSISNRFRDIAKDVNDFWVKLKGCDVNAEQPSRVVKKANKGLQEWVEQVGEVPRMKLEFQLTPVLMKAHDTLDGARLIFEERGFDEYAKTTWDLQQKIYRLLNDL
;
A
#
# COMPACT_ATOMS: atom_id res chain seq x y z
N MET A 1 16.51 10.20 -0.09
CA MET A 1 15.63 9.78 -1.22
C MET A 1 14.49 10.78 -1.35
N SER A 2 14.02 11.12 -2.55
CA SER A 2 12.88 12.06 -2.72
C SER A 2 11.55 11.42 -2.30
N ILE A 3 10.55 12.24 -1.95
CA ILE A 3 9.17 11.80 -1.67
C ILE A 3 8.62 10.93 -2.80
N SER A 4 8.79 11.35 -4.05
CA SER A 4 8.34 10.62 -5.24
C SER A 4 8.99 9.24 -5.35
N ASN A 5 10.29 9.11 -5.06
CA ASN A 5 10.96 7.80 -5.09
C ASN A 5 10.43 6.90 -3.97
N ARG A 6 10.24 7.43 -2.76
CA ARG A 6 9.68 6.66 -1.64
C ARG A 6 8.26 6.19 -1.91
N PHE A 7 7.45 7.05 -2.53
CA PHE A 7 6.10 6.68 -2.97
C PHE A 7 6.14 5.53 -3.97
N ARG A 8 7.00 5.60 -5.00
CA ARG A 8 7.15 4.55 -6.01
C ARG A 8 7.63 3.23 -5.41
N ASP A 9 8.55 3.28 -4.45
CA ASP A 9 9.02 2.08 -3.75
C ASP A 9 7.89 1.43 -2.95
N ILE A 10 7.08 2.23 -2.24
CA ILE A 10 5.89 1.72 -1.54
C ILE A 10 4.90 1.09 -2.53
N ALA A 11 4.60 1.76 -3.64
CA ALA A 11 3.68 1.25 -4.65
C ALA A 11 4.18 -0.08 -5.25
N LYS A 12 5.50 -0.19 -5.47
CA LYS A 12 6.15 -1.43 -5.92
C LYS A 12 6.03 -2.53 -4.87
N ASP A 13 6.35 -2.25 -3.61
CA ASP A 13 6.28 -3.24 -2.52
C ASP A 13 4.84 -3.78 -2.34
N VAL A 14 3.83 -2.91 -2.43
CA VAL A 14 2.41 -3.31 -2.37
C VAL A 14 2.05 -4.18 -3.59
N ASN A 15 2.56 -3.84 -4.78
CA ASN A 15 2.34 -4.64 -5.98
C ASN A 15 2.99 -6.03 -5.88
N ASP A 16 4.23 -6.10 -5.42
CA ASP A 16 4.98 -7.36 -5.26
C ASP A 16 4.29 -8.26 -4.23
N PHE A 17 3.79 -7.70 -3.14
CA PHE A 17 2.97 -8.42 -2.17
C PHE A 17 1.67 -8.94 -2.78
N TRP A 18 0.95 -8.13 -3.55
CA TRP A 18 -0.25 -8.58 -4.26
C TRP A 18 0.03 -9.71 -5.26
N VAL A 19 1.14 -9.63 -6.01
CA VAL A 19 1.55 -10.69 -6.94
C VAL A 19 1.83 -11.99 -6.18
N LYS A 20 2.52 -11.93 -5.03
CA LYS A 20 2.74 -13.10 -4.15
C LYS A 20 1.41 -13.74 -3.73
N LEU A 21 0.41 -12.92 -3.37
CA LEU A 21 -0.90 -13.40 -2.94
C LEU A 21 -1.74 -14.07 -4.04
N LYS A 22 -1.52 -13.75 -5.33
CA LYS A 22 -2.27 -14.38 -6.44
C LYS A 22 -2.03 -15.89 -6.58
N GLY A 23 -0.92 -16.40 -6.05
CA GLY A 23 -0.58 -17.82 -6.10
C GLY A 23 -0.96 -18.60 -4.84
N CYS A 24 -1.62 -17.96 -3.87
CA CYS A 24 -1.87 -18.55 -2.56
C CYS A 24 -3.29 -19.10 -2.39
N ASP A 25 -3.47 -19.83 -1.28
CA ASP A 25 -4.70 -20.47 -0.80
C ASP A 25 -6.00 -19.71 -1.12
N VAL A 26 -7.07 -20.43 -1.45
CA VAL A 26 -8.43 -19.89 -1.67
C VAL A 26 -8.89 -19.05 -0.46
N ASN A 27 -8.45 -19.42 0.74
CA ASN A 27 -8.72 -18.67 1.96
C ASN A 27 -7.99 -17.31 2.04
N ALA A 28 -7.01 -17.03 1.18
CA ALA A 28 -6.39 -15.71 1.06
C ALA A 28 -7.05 -14.82 -0.01
N GLU A 29 -8.07 -15.32 -0.73
CA GLU A 29 -8.65 -14.61 -1.88
C GLU A 29 -9.32 -13.28 -1.48
N GLN A 30 -10.13 -13.27 -0.41
CA GLN A 30 -10.79 -12.05 0.07
C GLN A 30 -9.78 -10.97 0.47
N PRO A 31 -8.82 -11.21 1.40
CA PRO A 31 -7.85 -10.18 1.77
C PRO A 31 -6.94 -9.81 0.59
N SER A 32 -6.61 -10.73 -0.32
CA SER A 32 -5.88 -10.43 -1.56
C SER A 32 -6.61 -9.41 -2.46
N ARG A 33 -7.95 -9.47 -2.55
CA ARG A 33 -8.75 -8.46 -3.26
C ARG A 33 -8.67 -7.08 -2.59
N VAL A 34 -8.57 -7.03 -1.26
CA VAL A 34 -8.40 -5.77 -0.52
C VAL A 34 -7.01 -5.18 -0.80
N VAL A 35 -5.95 -5.99 -0.74
CA VAL A 35 -4.59 -5.56 -1.11
C VAL A 35 -4.54 -5.09 -2.58
N LYS A 36 -5.23 -5.77 -3.49
CA LYS A 36 -5.37 -5.33 -4.90
C LYS A 36 -5.97 -3.91 -5.01
N LYS A 37 -6.96 -3.59 -4.17
CA LYS A 37 -7.59 -2.27 -4.16
C LYS A 37 -6.62 -1.18 -3.70
N ALA A 38 -5.83 -1.45 -2.65
CA ALA A 38 -4.76 -0.55 -2.20
C ALA A 38 -3.70 -0.37 -3.31
N ASN A 39 -3.25 -1.47 -3.92
CA ASN A 39 -2.29 -1.44 -5.02
C ASN A 39 -2.79 -0.56 -6.17
N LYS A 40 -4.03 -0.78 -6.64
CA LYS A 40 -4.60 0.01 -7.74
C LYS A 40 -4.57 1.51 -7.45
N GLY A 41 -4.98 1.91 -6.24
CA GLY A 41 -4.96 3.32 -5.85
C GLY A 41 -3.56 3.94 -5.84
N LEU A 42 -2.53 3.18 -5.47
CA LEU A 42 -1.15 3.65 -5.50
C LEU A 42 -0.60 3.71 -6.94
N GLN A 43 -0.87 2.69 -7.76
CA GLN A 43 -0.38 2.59 -9.14
C GLN A 43 -0.90 3.73 -10.04
N GLU A 44 -2.13 4.21 -9.81
CA GLU A 44 -2.69 5.37 -10.52
C GLU A 44 -1.85 6.65 -10.37
N TRP A 45 -1.01 6.73 -9.33
CA TRP A 45 -0.19 7.90 -9.00
C TRP A 45 1.31 7.72 -9.28
N VAL A 46 1.78 6.50 -9.59
CA VAL A 46 3.22 6.19 -9.77
C VAL A 46 3.90 7.03 -10.84
N GLU A 47 3.19 7.28 -11.95
CA GLU A 47 3.68 8.12 -13.04
C GLU A 47 3.60 9.61 -12.66
N GLN A 48 2.43 10.05 -12.21
CA GLN A 48 2.11 11.45 -11.90
C GLN A 48 3.00 12.04 -10.78
N VAL A 49 3.40 11.25 -9.79
CA VAL A 49 4.20 11.72 -8.63
C VAL A 49 5.57 12.30 -9.00
N GLY A 50 6.08 11.99 -10.20
CA GLY A 50 7.31 12.59 -10.73
C GLY A 50 7.12 13.95 -11.38
N GLU A 51 5.88 14.27 -11.77
CA GLU A 51 5.52 15.49 -12.51
C GLU A 51 4.91 16.56 -11.60
N VAL A 52 4.40 16.16 -10.42
CA VAL A 52 3.78 17.07 -9.46
C VAL A 52 4.85 17.96 -8.80
N PRO A 53 4.71 19.30 -8.85
CA PRO A 53 5.58 20.21 -8.12
C PRO A 53 5.59 19.90 -6.62
N ARG A 54 6.76 19.96 -5.98
CA ARG A 54 6.94 19.58 -4.56
C ARG A 54 5.97 20.26 -3.60
N MET A 55 5.62 21.52 -3.83
CA MET A 55 4.65 22.26 -3.02
C MET A 55 3.22 21.68 -3.04
N LYS A 56 2.88 20.87 -4.04
CA LYS A 56 1.56 20.24 -4.20
C LYS A 56 1.56 18.75 -3.86
N LEU A 57 2.75 18.15 -3.70
CA LEU A 57 2.89 16.72 -3.45
C LEU A 57 2.24 16.31 -2.13
N GLU A 58 2.45 17.07 -1.06
CA GLU A 58 1.82 16.84 0.25
C GLU A 58 0.29 16.79 0.13
N PHE A 59 -0.33 17.83 -0.41
CA PHE A 59 -1.78 17.92 -0.55
C PHE A 59 -2.38 16.80 -1.44
N GLN A 60 -1.67 16.42 -2.51
CA GLN A 60 -2.17 15.41 -3.45
C GLN A 60 -1.94 13.97 -2.96
N LEU A 61 -0.78 13.68 -2.34
CA LEU A 61 -0.43 12.33 -1.91
C LEU A 61 -1.04 11.95 -0.56
N THR A 62 -1.24 12.89 0.36
CA THR A 62 -1.83 12.60 1.68
C THR A 62 -3.14 11.82 1.58
N PRO A 63 -4.17 12.24 0.82
CA PRO A 63 -5.42 11.48 0.73
C PRO A 63 -5.23 10.10 0.06
N VAL A 64 -4.28 9.97 -0.87
CA VAL A 64 -3.99 8.70 -1.55
C VAL A 64 -3.34 7.71 -0.57
N LEU A 65 -2.34 8.18 0.17
CA LEU A 65 -1.59 7.41 1.15
C LEU A 65 -2.47 7.02 2.35
N MET A 66 -3.28 7.94 2.88
CA MET A 66 -4.24 7.61 3.95
C MET A 66 -5.21 6.51 3.51
N LYS A 67 -5.79 6.64 2.30
CA LYS A 67 -6.71 5.62 1.78
C LYS A 67 -6.04 4.27 1.57
N ALA A 68 -4.79 4.25 1.10
CA ALA A 68 -4.02 3.02 0.96
C ALA A 68 -3.71 2.39 2.32
N HIS A 69 -3.33 3.20 3.31
CA HIS A 69 -3.09 2.77 4.69
C HIS A 69 -4.31 2.09 5.30
N ASP A 70 -5.48 2.73 5.23
CA ASP A 70 -6.72 2.20 5.82
C ASP A 70 -7.20 0.94 5.08
N THR A 71 -7.02 0.89 3.76
CA THR A 71 -7.35 -0.29 2.96
C THR A 71 -6.45 -1.46 3.33
N LEU A 72 -5.15 -1.22 3.55
CA LEU A 72 -4.23 -2.25 4.03
C LEU A 72 -4.56 -2.69 5.45
N ASP A 73 -4.99 -1.79 6.35
CA ASP A 73 -5.42 -2.18 7.69
C ASP A 73 -6.59 -3.18 7.65
N GLY A 74 -7.58 -2.91 6.80
CA GLY A 74 -8.68 -3.84 6.58
C GLY A 74 -8.21 -5.21 6.06
N ALA A 75 -7.19 -5.25 5.18
CA ALA A 75 -6.60 -6.50 4.73
C ALA A 75 -5.87 -7.25 5.86
N ARG A 76 -5.13 -6.52 6.71
CA ARG A 76 -4.41 -7.07 7.86
C ARG A 76 -5.35 -7.79 8.81
N LEU A 77 -6.45 -7.14 9.20
CA LEU A 77 -7.44 -7.73 10.12
C LEU A 77 -8.01 -9.05 9.55
N ILE A 78 -8.34 -9.07 8.26
CA ILE A 78 -8.85 -10.29 7.61
C ILE A 78 -7.77 -11.40 7.56
N PHE A 79 -6.50 -11.04 7.37
CA PHE A 79 -5.41 -12.03 7.44
C PHE A 79 -5.24 -12.60 8.86
N GLU A 80 -5.30 -11.75 9.89
CA GLU A 80 -5.22 -12.17 11.29
C GLU A 80 -6.37 -13.11 11.66
N GLU A 81 -7.61 -12.74 11.31
CA GLU A 81 -8.81 -13.57 11.56
C GLU A 81 -8.73 -14.95 10.90
N ARG A 82 -8.02 -15.06 9.78
CA ARG A 82 -7.85 -16.30 9.01
C ARG A 82 -6.57 -17.06 9.36
N GLY A 83 -5.79 -16.59 10.33
CA GLY A 83 -4.54 -17.24 10.76
C GLY A 83 -3.37 -17.10 9.78
N PHE A 84 -3.40 -16.11 8.89
CA PHE A 84 -2.33 -15.82 7.95
C PHE A 84 -1.34 -14.79 8.52
N ASP A 85 -0.66 -15.15 9.61
CA ASP A 85 0.19 -14.24 10.39
C ASP A 85 1.32 -13.60 9.55
N GLU A 86 1.91 -14.34 8.60
CA GLU A 86 2.95 -13.80 7.71
C GLU A 86 2.40 -12.67 6.81
N TYR A 87 1.17 -12.83 6.32
CA TYR A 87 0.53 -11.83 5.45
C TYR A 87 0.02 -10.65 6.25
N ALA A 88 -0.50 -10.88 7.46
CA ALA A 88 -0.83 -9.81 8.40
C ALA A 88 0.41 -8.95 8.71
N LYS A 89 1.53 -9.59 9.06
CA LYS A 89 2.81 -8.92 9.32
C LYS A 89 3.31 -8.13 8.10
N THR A 90 3.27 -8.74 6.92
CA THR A 90 3.69 -8.06 5.68
C THR A 90 2.82 -6.84 5.40
N THR A 91 1.51 -6.95 5.63
CA THR A 91 0.57 -5.84 5.47
C THR A 91 0.87 -4.70 6.46
N TRP A 92 1.16 -5.04 7.71
CA TRP A 92 1.58 -4.09 8.74
C TRP A 92 2.86 -3.34 8.34
N ASP A 93 3.87 -4.04 7.83
CA ASP A 93 5.13 -3.42 7.40
C ASP A 93 4.90 -2.40 6.26
N LEU A 94 3.98 -2.70 5.34
CA LEU A 94 3.57 -1.78 4.27
C LEU A 94 2.84 -0.54 4.83
N GLN A 95 1.94 -0.73 5.81
CA GLN A 95 1.28 0.39 6.51
C GLN A 95 2.31 1.30 7.19
N GLN A 96 3.31 0.73 7.86
CA GLN A 96 4.37 1.51 8.51
C GLN A 96 5.22 2.30 7.52
N LYS A 97 5.48 1.77 6.31
CA LYS A 97 6.15 2.52 5.25
C LYS A 97 5.30 3.71 4.78
N ILE A 98 3.99 3.51 4.62
CA ILE A 98 3.05 4.59 4.26
C ILE A 98 2.99 5.65 5.36
N TYR A 99 2.86 5.25 6.63
CA TYR A 99 2.80 6.15 7.76
C TYR A 99 4.06 7.02 7.88
N ARG A 100 5.25 6.43 7.71
CA ARG A 100 6.51 7.20 7.67
C ARG A 100 6.53 8.19 6.51
N LEU A 101 6.03 7.82 5.33
CA LEU A 101 5.95 8.76 4.21
C LEU A 101 4.98 9.90 4.52
N LEU A 102 3.80 9.62 5.09
CA LEU A 102 2.84 10.63 5.51
C LEU A 102 3.44 11.64 6.51
N ASN A 103 4.26 11.17 7.45
CA ASN A 103 4.94 12.05 8.40
C ASN A 103 6.06 12.90 7.80
N ASP A 104 6.57 12.52 6.62
CA ASP A 104 7.66 13.21 5.92
C ASP A 104 7.17 14.10 4.76
N LEU A 105 5.85 14.13 4.53
CA LEU A 105 5.21 14.98 3.52
C LEU A 105 5.12 16.43 3.99
#